data_AF-A0A3D2AMU7-F1
#
_entry.id   AF-A0A3D2AMU7-F1
#
_cell.length_a   1.000
_cell.length_b   1.000
_cell.length_c   1.000
_cell.angle_alpha   90.00
_cell.angle_beta   90.00
_cell.angle_gamma   90.00
#
_symmetry.space_group_name_H-M   'P 1'
#
loop_
_entity.id
_entity.type
_entity.pdbx_description
1 polymer ?
#
loop_
_entity_poly.entity_id
_entity_poly.type
_entity_poly.pdbx_seq_one_letter_code
_entity_poly.pdbx_strand_id
1 'polypeptide(L)'
;MQTTHALFNIGQVVEHKHYGFRGVVFDVDFEYSLDEHWYQEACKAMSSLGQPPIEKKQPFYHLLTDGSDHESYVSQQNLCAADNAEPVQHAGIEALFTLANGQYVHRYSLN
;
A
#
# COMPACT_ATOMS: atom_id res chain seq x y z
N MET A 1 -24.51 -0.95 -8.20
CA MET A 1 -23.10 -0.65 -8.47
C MET A 1 -22.35 -0.91 -7.16
N GLN A 2 -21.43 -1.87 -7.12
CA GLN A 2 -20.59 -2.03 -5.93
C GLN A 2 -19.52 -0.94 -6.01
N THR A 3 -19.65 0.11 -5.19
CA THR A 3 -18.65 1.17 -5.12
C THR A 3 -17.56 0.71 -4.17
N THR A 4 -16.46 0.18 -4.69
CA THR A 4 -15.26 -0.08 -3.88
C THR A 4 -14.65 1.27 -3.49
N HIS A 5 -14.66 1.59 -2.19
CA HIS A 5 -14.14 2.86 -1.68
C HIS A 5 -12.69 2.66 -1.21
N ALA A 6 -11.77 3.44 -1.79
CA ALA A 6 -10.39 3.52 -1.33
C ALA A 6 -10.34 4.24 0.02
N LEU A 7 -9.80 3.60 1.04
CA LEU A 7 -9.62 4.19 2.39
C LEU A 7 -8.34 5.02 2.50
N PHE A 8 -7.36 4.78 1.63
CA PHE A 8 -6.06 5.45 1.68
C PHE A 8 -5.81 6.22 0.38
N ASN A 9 -5.12 7.34 0.50
CA ASN A 9 -4.83 8.23 -0.62
C ASN A 9 -3.39 8.04 -1.11
N ILE A 10 -3.12 8.32 -2.38
CA ILE A 10 -1.75 8.44 -2.89
C ILE A 10 -1.00 9.50 -2.07
N GLY A 11 0.22 9.16 -1.66
CA GLY A 11 1.05 9.96 -0.76
C GLY A 11 0.78 9.75 0.73
N GLN A 12 -0.22 8.94 1.10
CA GLN A 12 -0.48 8.59 2.48
C GLN A 12 0.49 7.52 2.97
N VAL A 13 1.03 7.70 4.19
CA VAL A 13 1.82 6.67 4.87
C VAL A 13 0.88 5.69 5.57
N VAL A 14 1.07 4.41 5.30
CA VAL A 14 0.29 3.29 5.84
C VAL A 14 1.20 2.27 6.48
N GLU A 15 0.62 1.39 7.29
CA GLU A 15 1.30 0.28 7.93
C GLU A 15 0.57 -1.03 7.65
N HIS A 16 1.32 -2.10 7.43
CA HIS A 16 0.77 -3.44 7.29
C HIS A 16 0.38 -3.99 8.67
N LYS A 17 -0.92 -4.18 8.93
CA LYS A 17 -1.48 -4.56 10.24
C LYS A 17 -0.80 -5.78 10.89
N HIS A 18 -0.36 -6.73 10.08
CA HIS A 18 0.17 -8.01 10.58
C HIS A 18 1.70 -8.14 10.51
N TYR A 19 2.37 -7.32 9.71
CA TYR A 19 3.83 -7.40 9.52
C TYR A 19 4.53 -6.16 10.08
N GLY A 20 3.80 -5.08 10.38
CA GLY A 20 4.31 -3.87 11.02
C GLY A 20 5.21 -3.00 10.15
N PHE A 21 5.41 -3.34 8.87
CA PHE A 21 6.19 -2.49 7.97
C PHE A 21 5.36 -1.30 7.50
N ARG A 22 6.03 -0.18 7.30
CA ARG A 22 5.45 1.07 6.81
C ARG A 22 5.73 1.23 5.32
N GLY A 23 4.90 2.03 4.66
CA GLY A 23 5.16 2.46 3.29
C GLY A 23 4.27 3.62 2.88
N VAL A 24 4.66 4.32 1.82
CA VAL A 24 3.81 5.35 1.22
C VAL A 24 3.07 4.80 0.01
N VAL A 25 1.78 5.08 -0.07
CA VAL A 25 0.94 4.70 -1.22
C VAL A 25 1.38 5.52 -2.44
N PHE A 26 1.73 4.86 -3.54
CA PHE A 26 2.02 5.54 -4.80
C PHE A 26 1.06 5.23 -5.94
N ASP A 27 0.35 4.11 -5.85
CA ASP A 27 -0.71 3.76 -6.79
C ASP A 27 -1.78 2.87 -6.13
N VAL A 28 -2.94 2.74 -6.79
CA VAL A 28 -4.09 1.96 -6.30
C VAL A 28 -4.82 1.25 -7.44
N ASP A 29 -5.00 -0.06 -7.29
CA ASP A 29 -5.91 -0.85 -8.11
C ASP A 29 -7.24 -1.03 -7.38
N PHE A 30 -8.38 -0.83 -8.06
CA PHE A 30 -9.71 -0.98 -7.42
C PHE A 30 -10.09 -2.44 -7.10
N GLU A 31 -9.43 -3.39 -7.73
CA GLU A 31 -9.55 -4.84 -7.52
C GLU A 31 -8.17 -5.48 -7.73
N TYR A 32 -8.02 -6.73 -7.28
CA TYR A 32 -6.78 -7.49 -7.47
C TYR A 32 -6.37 -7.58 -8.94
N SER A 33 -5.12 -7.21 -9.26
CA SER A 33 -4.62 -7.09 -10.64
C SER A 33 -3.45 -8.03 -11.00
N LEU A 34 -2.88 -8.75 -10.03
CA LEU A 34 -1.75 -9.67 -10.25
C LEU A 34 -2.19 -11.10 -10.61
N ASP A 35 -1.24 -12.03 -10.74
CA ASP A 35 -1.51 -13.41 -11.14
C ASP A 35 -2.07 -14.30 -10.01
N GLU A 36 -2.61 -15.46 -10.34
CA GLU A 36 -3.22 -16.35 -9.33
C GLU A 36 -2.19 -16.95 -8.36
N HIS A 37 -0.92 -17.11 -8.77
CA HIS A 37 0.12 -17.70 -7.93
C HIS A 37 0.44 -16.79 -6.75
N TRP A 38 0.70 -15.51 -7.03
CA TRP A 38 0.93 -14.50 -6.01
C TRP A 38 -0.24 -14.45 -5.01
N TYR A 39 -1.49 -14.47 -5.52
CA TYR A 39 -2.68 -14.43 -4.68
C TYR A 39 -2.73 -15.60 -3.68
N GLN A 40 -2.42 -16.80 -4.17
CA GLN A 40 -2.39 -18.00 -3.32
C GLN A 40 -1.30 -17.92 -2.26
N GLU A 41 -0.11 -17.42 -2.61
CA GLU A 41 0.98 -17.21 -1.66
C GLU A 41 0.63 -16.17 -0.60
N ALA A 42 0.08 -15.03 -1.01
CA ALA A 42 -0.36 -13.97 -0.09
C ALA A 42 -1.45 -14.47 0.87
N CYS A 43 -2.42 -15.25 0.37
CA CYS A 43 -3.44 -15.88 1.22
C CYS A 43 -2.85 -16.91 2.18
N LYS A 44 -1.88 -17.73 1.76
CA LYS A 44 -1.17 -18.67 2.64
C LYS A 44 -0.41 -17.94 3.75
N ALA A 45 0.22 -16.82 3.42
CA ALA A 45 0.88 -15.94 4.38
C ALA A 45 -0.11 -15.43 5.44
N MET A 46 -1.27 -14.91 5.03
CA MET A 46 -2.31 -14.46 5.96
C MET A 46 -2.88 -15.60 6.80
N SER A 47 -3.14 -16.75 6.19
CA SER A 47 -3.65 -17.93 6.92
C SER A 47 -2.65 -18.44 7.96
N SER A 48 -1.34 -18.36 7.69
CA SER A 48 -0.29 -18.74 8.64
C SER A 48 -0.28 -17.83 9.89
N LEU A 49 -0.78 -16.61 9.76
CA LEU A 49 -0.98 -15.63 10.84
C LEU A 49 -2.37 -15.71 11.48
N GLY A 50 -3.18 -16.71 11.13
CA GLY A 50 -4.56 -16.87 11.61
C GLY A 50 -5.53 -15.80 11.09
N GLN A 51 -5.19 -15.12 10.00
CA GLN A 51 -5.99 -14.06 9.40
C GLN A 51 -6.91 -14.58 8.30
N PRO A 52 -8.04 -13.89 8.02
CA PRO A 52 -8.92 -14.25 6.91
C PRO A 52 -8.18 -14.16 5.56
N PRO A 53 -8.66 -14.90 4.53
CA PRO A 53 -8.11 -14.80 3.18
C PRO A 53 -8.29 -13.38 2.61
N ILE A 54 -7.47 -13.05 1.63
CA ILE A 54 -7.52 -11.74 0.97
C ILE A 54 -8.73 -11.70 0.04
N GLU A 55 -9.65 -10.76 0.24
CA GLU A 55 -10.75 -10.56 -0.71
C GLU A 55 -10.23 -9.90 -2.00
N LYS A 56 -10.65 -10.37 -3.19
CA LYS A 56 -10.21 -9.79 -4.47
C LYS A 56 -10.96 -8.52 -4.88
N LYS A 57 -12.21 -8.35 -4.41
CA LYS A 57 -13.10 -7.23 -4.77
C LYS A 57 -12.96 -6.06 -3.79
N GLN A 58 -11.73 -5.57 -3.64
CA GLN A 58 -11.39 -4.43 -2.81
C GLN A 58 -10.18 -3.71 -3.41
N PRO A 59 -9.91 -2.47 -2.99
CA PRO A 59 -8.70 -1.78 -3.40
C PRO A 59 -7.42 -2.49 -2.93
N PHE A 60 -6.42 -2.53 -3.81
CA PHE A 60 -5.06 -2.93 -3.53
C PHE A 60 -4.12 -1.75 -3.76
N TYR A 61 -3.13 -1.60 -2.91
CA TYR A 61 -2.24 -0.45 -2.89
C TYR A 61 -0.83 -0.88 -3.22
N HIS A 62 -0.18 -0.09 -4.06
CA HIS A 62 1.26 -0.17 -4.32
C HIS A 62 1.97 0.79 -3.38
N LEU A 63 2.92 0.25 -2.62
CA LEU A 63 3.63 0.96 -1.57
C LEU A 63 5.13 1.00 -1.85
N LEU A 64 5.76 2.15 -1.60
CA LEU A 64 7.21 2.21 -1.42
C LEU A 64 7.51 1.84 0.03
N THR A 65 8.22 0.74 0.26
CA THR A 65 8.41 0.15 1.59
C THR A 65 9.51 0.90 2.37
N ASP A 66 9.22 1.31 3.60
CA ASP A 66 10.16 2.03 4.45
C ASP A 66 11.38 1.18 4.82
N GLY A 67 12.59 1.71 4.60
CA GLY A 67 13.85 1.04 4.89
C GLY A 67 14.20 -0.10 3.93
N SER A 68 13.53 -0.19 2.78
CA SER A 68 13.77 -1.17 1.72
C SER A 68 13.82 -0.48 0.36
N ASP A 69 14.41 -1.14 -0.64
CA ASP A 69 14.35 -0.71 -2.04
C ASP A 69 13.22 -1.39 -2.82
N HIS A 70 12.33 -2.11 -2.12
CA HIS A 70 11.27 -2.90 -2.72
C HIS A 70 9.90 -2.23 -2.63
N GLU A 71 9.12 -2.42 -3.70
CA GLU A 71 7.70 -2.10 -3.75
C GLU A 71 6.87 -3.24 -3.14
N SER A 72 5.81 -2.88 -2.41
CA SER A 72 4.88 -3.84 -1.81
C SER A 72 3.49 -3.68 -2.42
N TYR A 73 2.83 -4.80 -2.70
CA TYR A 73 1.44 -4.84 -3.16
C TYR A 73 0.55 -5.40 -2.05
N VAL A 74 -0.36 -4.59 -1.51
CA VAL A 74 -1.09 -4.92 -0.27
C VAL A 74 -2.58 -4.63 -0.40
N SER A 75 -3.42 -5.54 0.09
CA SER A 75 -4.88 -5.36 0.14
C SER A 75 -5.31 -4.33 1.18
N GLN A 76 -6.39 -3.60 0.90
CA GLN A 76 -6.97 -2.61 1.81
C GLN A 76 -7.24 -3.17 3.22
N GLN A 77 -7.78 -4.39 3.31
CA GLN A 77 -8.10 -5.03 4.60
C GLN A 77 -6.87 -5.24 5.49
N ASN A 78 -5.67 -5.34 4.91
CA ASN A 78 -4.41 -5.59 5.61
C ASN A 78 -3.66 -4.31 5.97
N LEU A 79 -4.20 -3.13 5.64
CA LEU A 79 -3.58 -1.83 5.89
C LEU A 79 -4.30 -1.00 6.93
N CYS A 80 -3.53 -0.25 7.71
CA CYS A 80 -4.01 0.83 8.57
C CYS A 80 -3.22 2.11 8.28
N ALA A 81 -3.76 3.27 8.67
CA ALA A 81 -3.00 4.51 8.64
C ALA A 81 -1.82 4.39 9.61
N ALA A 82 -0.64 4.90 9.22
CA ALA A 82 0.49 4.93 10.13
C ALA A 82 0.25 5.95 11.25
N ASP A 83 0.62 5.59 12.48
CA ASP A 83 0.44 6.45 13.66
C ASP A 83 1.46 7.60 13.72
N ASN A 84 2.56 7.49 12.98
CA ASN A 84 3.61 8.50 12.95
C ASN A 84 3.79 9.10 11.55
N ALA A 85 4.18 10.38 11.53
CA ALA A 85 4.44 11.15 10.32
C ALA A 85 5.93 11.15 9.93
N GLU A 86 6.71 10.17 10.39
CA GLU A 86 8.13 10.12 10.03
C GLU A 86 8.28 9.86 8.53
N PRO A 87 9.22 10.53 7.85
CA PRO A 87 9.48 10.27 6.45
C PRO A 87 9.85 8.81 6.19
N VAL A 88 9.18 8.19 5.23
CA VAL A 88 9.53 6.90 4.64
C VAL A 88 10.86 7.03 3.89
N GLN A 89 11.77 6.10 4.14
CA GLN A 89 13.06 5.98 3.47
C GLN A 89 12.97 4.93 2.36
N HIS A 90 12.91 5.38 1.10
CA HIS A 90 12.93 4.52 -0.07
C HIS A 90 13.46 5.29 -1.28
N ALA A 91 14.32 4.68 -2.10
CA ALA A 91 14.97 5.36 -3.24
C ALA A 91 13.98 5.99 -4.24
N GLY A 92 12.84 5.33 -4.47
CA GLY A 92 11.76 5.82 -5.33
C GLY A 92 11.02 7.08 -4.84
N ILE A 93 11.15 7.46 -3.57
CA ILE A 93 10.49 8.66 -3.01
C ILE A 93 10.95 9.91 -3.76
N GLU A 94 12.26 10.03 -3.96
CA GLU A 94 12.84 11.17 -4.65
C GLU A 94 12.49 11.22 -6.13
N ALA A 95 11.97 10.15 -6.73
CA ALA A 95 11.50 10.18 -8.11
C ALA A 95 10.02 10.62 -8.20
N LEU A 96 9.19 10.08 -7.30
CA LEU A 96 7.73 10.18 -7.41
C LEU A 96 7.12 11.31 -6.59
N PHE A 97 7.74 11.70 -5.47
CA PHE A 97 7.12 12.59 -4.50
C PHE A 97 7.97 13.80 -4.13
N THR A 98 7.27 14.86 -3.75
CA THR A 98 7.82 15.99 -3.00
C THR A 98 7.15 16.02 -1.64
N LEU A 99 7.93 16.10 -0.56
CA LEU A 99 7.40 16.26 0.78
C LEU A 99 7.03 17.74 1.01
N ALA A 100 5.74 18.03 1.10
CA ALA A 100 5.22 19.38 1.36
C ALA A 100 4.33 19.33 2.60
N ASN A 101 4.64 20.14 3.62
CA ASN A 101 3.90 20.20 4.89
C ASN A 101 3.71 18.83 5.57
N GLY A 102 4.70 17.94 5.46
CA GLY A 102 4.64 16.59 6.03
C GLY A 102 3.76 15.61 5.22
N GLN A 103 3.33 15.98 4.02
CA GLN A 103 2.56 15.12 3.11
C GLN A 103 3.34 14.87 1.82
N TYR A 104 3.28 13.64 1.32
CA TYR A 104 3.86 13.31 0.03
C TYR A 104 2.92 13.75 -1.09
N VAL A 105 3.39 14.66 -1.93
CA VAL A 105 2.64 15.16 -3.10
C VAL A 105 3.32 14.62 -4.36
N HIS A 106 2.55 13.97 -5.22
CA HIS A 106 3.08 13.41 -6.46
C HIS A 106 3.68 14.51 -7.35
N ARG A 107 4.91 14.31 -7.85
CA ARG A 107 5.62 15.32 -8.65
C ARG A 107 5.00 15.56 -10.01
N TYR A 108 4.42 14.52 -10.58
CA TYR A 108 3.79 14.56 -11.89
C TYR A 108 2.28 14.40 -11.72
N SER A 109 1.59 15.45 -11.29
CA SER A 109 0.17 15.56 -11.65
C SER A 109 0.14 15.88 -13.14
N LEU A 110 -0.14 14.88 -13.98
CA LEU A 110 -0.50 15.14 -15.37
C LEU A 110 -1.75 16.05 -15.34
N ASN A 111 -1.56 17.29 -15.77
CA ASN A 111 -2.65 18.20 -16.15
C ASN A 111 -3.37 17.68 -17.39
#